data_AF-A0A392P172-F1
#
_entry.id   AF-A0A392P172-F1
#
_cell.length_a   1.000
_cell.length_b   1.000
_cell.length_c   1.000
_cell.angle_alpha   90.00
_cell.angle_beta   90.00
_cell.angle_gamma   90.00
#
_symmetry.space_group_name_H-M   'P 1'
#
loop_
_entity.id
_entity.type
_entity.pdbx_description
1 polymer ?
#
loop_
_entity_poly.entity_id
_entity_poly.type
_entity_poly.pdbx_seq_one_letter_code
_entity_poly.pdbx_strand_id
1 'polypeptide(L)'
;VRTMVPAATSFQEDCARILRAIRIAARLGFSISTETARSIKDLSYSVLRLDKGRLLMEMNYMLAYGSGEASLRLLWKYGLLDILLPFQVVDDSAF
;
A
#
# COMPACT_ATOMS: atom_id res chain seq x y z
N VAL A 1 -10.75 -3.31 8.95
CA VAL A 1 -9.38 -2.91 9.30
C VAL A 1 -9.40 -1.50 9.88
N ARG A 2 -8.86 -1.36 11.09
CA ARG A 2 -8.68 -0.09 11.82
C ARG A 2 -7.33 -0.14 12.52
N THR A 3 -6.70 0.99 12.74
CA THR A 3 -5.46 1.10 13.53
C THR A 3 -5.78 1.07 15.03
N MET A 4 -4.79 0.70 15.87
CA MET A 4 -4.94 0.71 17.33
C MET A 4 -4.78 2.12 17.92
N VAL A 5 -3.92 2.93 17.30
CA VAL A 5 -3.73 4.36 17.56
C VAL A 5 -4.27 5.16 16.36
N PRO A 6 -4.44 6.49 16.45
CA PRO A 6 -4.90 7.29 15.32
C PRO A 6 -4.09 6.99 14.05
N ALA A 7 -4.80 6.77 12.93
CA ALA A 7 -4.18 6.21 11.73
C ALA A 7 -3.05 7.09 11.18
N ALA A 8 -3.20 8.42 11.25
CA ALA A 8 -2.17 9.36 10.85
C ALA A 8 -0.86 9.17 11.65
N THR A 9 -0.94 9.09 12.98
CA THR A 9 0.23 8.84 13.84
C THR A 9 0.84 7.48 13.56
N SER A 10 0.01 6.44 13.44
CA SER A 10 0.49 5.09 13.17
C SER A 10 1.28 5.00 11.86
N PHE A 11 0.82 5.67 10.81
CA PHE A 11 1.46 5.65 9.50
C PHE A 11 2.70 6.55 9.41
N GLN A 12 2.76 7.61 10.21
CA GLN A 12 3.97 8.44 10.33
C GLN A 12 5.11 7.67 11.02
N GLU A 13 4.80 6.86 12.04
CA GLU A 13 5.79 6.01 12.70
C GLU A 13 6.32 4.89 11.79
N ASP A 14 5.42 4.25 11.03
CA ASP A 14 5.78 3.19 10.09
C ASP A 14 4.81 3.17 8.90
N CYS A 15 5.28 3.71 7.77
CA CYS A 15 4.50 3.79 6.54
C CYS A 15 4.23 2.39 5.91
N ALA A 16 4.97 1.34 6.28
CA ALA A 16 4.65 -0.02 5.85
C ALA A 16 3.31 -0.51 6.42
N ARG A 17 2.80 0.12 7.48
CA ARG A 17 1.47 -0.18 8.03
C ARG A 17 0.34 0.15 7.06
N ILE A 18 0.55 1.09 6.12
CA ILE A 18 -0.40 1.36 5.03
C ILE A 18 -0.52 0.11 4.14
N LEU A 19 0.61 -0.41 3.66
CA LEU A 19 0.67 -1.60 2.82
C LEU A 19 0.14 -2.84 3.55
N ARG A 20 0.48 -3.00 4.84
CA ARG A 20 -0.08 -4.06 5.68
C ARG A 20 -1.60 -3.96 5.83
N ALA A 21 -2.15 -2.76 6.01
CA ALA A 21 -3.59 -2.56 6.13
C ALA A 21 -4.33 -2.98 4.85
N ILE A 22 -3.78 -2.62 3.67
CA ILE A 22 -4.30 -3.07 2.37
C ILE A 22 -4.24 -4.59 2.25
N ARG A 23 -3.08 -5.19 2.54
CA ARG A 23 -2.88 -6.65 2.49
C ARG A 23 -3.87 -7.40 3.37
N ILE A 24 -4.05 -6.97 4.62
CA ILE A 24 -4.97 -7.64 5.56
C ILE A 24 -6.41 -7.48 5.09
N ALA A 25 -6.79 -6.28 4.62
CA ALA A 25 -8.11 -6.03 4.06
C ALA A 25 -8.40 -6.94 2.85
N ALA A 26 -7.45 -7.05 1.92
CA ALA A 26 -7.57 -7.90 0.74
C ALA A 26 -7.64 -9.39 1.08
N ARG A 27 -6.75 -9.87 1.96
CA ARG A 27 -6.66 -11.30 2.32
C ARG A 27 -7.88 -11.82 3.08
N LEU A 28 -8.43 -11.00 3.97
CA LEU A 28 -9.53 -11.41 4.84
C LEU A 28 -10.90 -10.92 4.36
N GLY A 29 -10.95 -10.16 3.26
CA GLY A 29 -12.19 -9.55 2.76
C GLY A 29 -12.76 -8.48 3.70
N PHE A 30 -11.91 -7.83 4.50
CA PHE A 30 -12.34 -6.84 5.47
C PHE A 30 -12.43 -5.43 4.87
N SER A 31 -13.48 -4.70 5.24
CA SER A 31 -13.60 -3.27 4.95
C SER A 31 -12.63 -2.44 5.80
N ILE A 32 -12.03 -1.41 5.22
CA ILE A 32 -11.19 -0.43 5.94
C ILE A 32 -12.08 0.68 6.51
N SER A 33 -11.88 1.08 7.77
CA SER A 33 -12.66 2.16 8.38
C SER A 33 -12.42 3.49 7.66
N THR A 34 -13.41 4.39 7.72
CA THR A 34 -13.34 5.70 7.04
C THR A 34 -12.13 6.53 7.49
N GLU A 35 -11.80 6.51 8.78
CA GLU A 35 -10.63 7.22 9.34
C GLU A 35 -9.31 6.66 8.78
N THR A 36 -9.16 5.33 8.79
CA THR A 36 -7.96 4.67 8.27
C THR A 36 -7.85 4.87 6.76
N ALA A 37 -8.96 4.76 6.02
CA ALA A 37 -9.00 4.99 4.59
C ALA A 37 -8.60 6.43 4.21
N ARG A 38 -9.04 7.44 4.97
CA ARG A 38 -8.63 8.83 4.78
C ARG A 38 -7.13 8.97 5.00
N SER A 39 -6.63 8.46 6.11
CA SER A 39 -5.20 8.53 6.44
C SER A 39 -4.31 7.78 5.44
N ILE A 40 -4.79 6.67 4.86
CA ILE A 40 -4.08 5.95 3.78
C ILE A 40 -3.92 6.85 2.57
N LYS A 41 -4.96 7.60 2.17
CA LYS A 41 -4.90 8.51 1.03
C LYS A 41 -3.97 9.70 1.31
N ASP A 42 -4.11 10.31 2.48
CA ASP A 42 -3.34 11.51 2.85
C ASP A 42 -1.84 11.22 2.99
N LEU A 43 -1.49 10.00 3.42
CA LEU A 43 -0.10 9.58 3.65
C LEU A 43 0.40 8.57 2.60
N SER A 44 -0.29 8.41 1.48
CA SER A 44 0.03 7.41 0.45
C SER A 44 1.48 7.55 -0.07
N TYR A 45 1.94 8.77 -0.31
CA TYR A 45 3.30 9.07 -0.75
C TYR A 45 4.39 8.74 0.28
N SER A 46 4.05 8.63 1.56
CA SER A 46 5.03 8.27 2.60
C SER A 46 5.60 6.86 2.39
N VAL A 47 4.86 6.00 1.68
CA VAL A 47 5.28 4.64 1.32
C VAL A 47 6.57 4.64 0.47
N LEU A 48 6.83 5.69 -0.30
CA LEU A 48 8.08 5.84 -1.07
C LEU A 48 9.32 6.02 -0.18
N ARG A 49 9.14 6.33 1.11
CA ARG A 49 10.26 6.41 2.08
C ARG A 49 10.72 5.05 2.57
N LEU A 50 9.98 3.97 2.29
CA LEU A 50 10.42 2.62 2.61
C LEU A 50 11.64 2.26 1.77
N ASP A 51 12.55 1.51 2.38
CA ASP A 51 13.62 0.89 1.60
C ASP A 51 13.04 -0.09 0.58
N LYS A 52 13.76 -0.26 -0.54
CA LYS A 52 13.33 -1.12 -1.65
C LYS A 52 13.07 -2.57 -1.20
N GLY A 53 13.82 -3.07 -0.22
CA GLY A 53 13.66 -4.43 0.30
C GLY A 53 12.33 -4.62 1.02
N ARG A 54 11.98 -3.70 1.93
CA ARG A 54 10.68 -3.70 2.62
C ARG A 54 9.51 -3.52 1.67
N LEU A 55 9.66 -2.62 0.69
CA LEU A 55 8.63 -2.39 -0.32
C LEU A 55 8.34 -3.67 -1.11
N LEU A 56 9.39 -4.31 -1.63
CA LEU A 56 9.28 -5.55 -2.39
C LEU A 56 8.70 -6.69 -1.56
N MET A 57 9.11 -6.80 -0.29
CA MET A 57 8.57 -7.80 0.64
C MET A 57 7.05 -7.63 0.85
N GLU A 58 6.56 -6.41 1.08
CA GLU A 58 5.11 -6.17 1.23
C GLU A 58 4.35 -6.44 -0.06
N MET A 59 4.90 -6.06 -1.23
CA MET A 59 4.30 -6.37 -2.52
C MET A 59 4.23 -7.88 -2.77
N ASN A 60 5.30 -8.61 -2.53
CA ASN A 60 5.32 -10.07 -2.65
C ASN A 60 4.25 -10.71 -1.76
N TYR A 61 4.09 -10.24 -0.52
CA TYR A 61 3.06 -10.76 0.37
C TYR A 61 1.63 -10.40 -0.04
N MET A 62 1.42 -9.30 -0.76
CA MET A 62 0.11 -8.94 -1.31
C MET A 62 -0.27 -9.81 -2.51
N LEU A 63 0.70 -10.09 -3.38
CA LEU A 63 0.51 -10.86 -4.61
C LEU A 63 0.51 -12.38 -4.37
N ALA A 64 1.16 -12.84 -3.31
CA ALA A 64 1.13 -14.23 -2.89
C ALA A 64 -0.21 -14.64 -2.23
N TYR A 65 -0.33 -15.92 -1.92
CA TYR A 65 -1.42 -16.49 -1.10
C TYR A 65 -2.85 -16.29 -1.67
N GLY A 66 -2.98 -16.11 -2.99
CA GLY A 66 -4.29 -16.00 -3.65
C GLY A 66 -5.00 -14.66 -3.44
N SER A 67 -4.36 -13.67 -2.81
CA SER A 67 -4.95 -12.34 -2.58
C SER A 67 -4.47 -11.27 -3.56
N GLY A 68 -3.80 -11.65 -4.64
CA GLY A 68 -3.18 -10.70 -5.57
C GLY A 68 -4.19 -9.76 -6.22
N GLU A 69 -5.26 -10.29 -6.81
CA GLU A 69 -6.30 -9.49 -7.45
C GLU A 69 -6.97 -8.52 -6.46
N ALA A 70 -7.39 -9.03 -5.30
CA ALA A 70 -8.01 -8.21 -4.25
C ALA A 70 -7.07 -7.11 -3.74
N SER A 71 -5.77 -7.43 -3.59
CA SER A 71 -4.76 -6.48 -3.16
C SER A 71 -4.56 -5.38 -4.20
N LEU A 72 -4.39 -5.74 -5.47
CA LEU A 72 -4.25 -4.78 -6.58
C LEU A 72 -5.47 -3.86 -6.69
N ARG A 73 -6.68 -4.43 -6.57
CA ARG A 73 -7.94 -3.66 -6.58
C ARG A 73 -7.99 -2.63 -5.46
N LEU A 74 -7.56 -2.99 -4.25
CA LEU A 74 -7.50 -2.06 -3.13
C LEU A 74 -6.39 -1.01 -3.30
N LEU A 75 -5.20 -1.40 -3.78
CA LEU A 75 -4.12 -0.47 -4.09
C LEU A 75 -4.60 0.58 -5.10
N TRP A 76 -5.30 0.17 -6.15
CA TRP A 76 -5.89 1.08 -7.13
C TRP A 76 -6.96 2.00 -6.50
N LYS A 77 -7.89 1.43 -5.73
CA LYS A 77 -8.95 2.19 -5.05
C LYS A 77 -8.42 3.31 -4.14
N TYR A 78 -7.26 3.12 -3.52
CA TYR A 78 -6.64 4.11 -2.64
C TYR A 78 -5.52 4.92 -3.30
N GLY A 79 -5.29 4.78 -4.61
CA GLY A 79 -4.28 5.53 -5.35
C GLY A 79 -2.83 5.14 -5.01
N LEU A 80 -2.62 3.97 -4.40
CA LEU A 80 -1.29 3.45 -4.08
C LEU A 80 -0.65 2.76 -5.28
N LEU A 81 -1.45 2.28 -6.24
CA LEU A 81 -0.94 1.55 -7.39
C LEU A 81 -0.02 2.42 -8.25
N ASP A 82 -0.41 3.66 -8.53
CA ASP A 82 0.36 4.61 -9.34
C ASP A 82 1.68 5.04 -8.67
N ILE A 83 1.72 4.97 -7.33
CA ILE A 83 2.90 5.29 -6.52
C ILE A 83 3.88 4.12 -6.51
N LEU A 84 3.37 2.89 -6.38
CA LEU A 84 4.17 1.66 -6.24
C LEU A 84 4.65 1.11 -7.58
N LEU A 85 3.84 1.28 -8.62
CA LEU A 85 4.15 0.93 -9.99
C LEU A 85 4.23 2.23 -10.78
N PRO A 86 5.31 3.02 -10.63
CA PRO A 86 5.58 4.03 -11.63
C PRO A 86 5.77 3.23 -12.92
N PHE A 87 4.77 3.27 -13.80
CA PHE A 87 4.86 2.70 -15.13
C PHE A 87 6.22 3.10 -15.65
N GLN A 88 7.02 2.09 -15.99
CA GLN A 88 8.39 2.28 -16.41
C GLN A 88 8.36 3.35 -17.49
N VAL A 89 8.76 4.58 -17.14
CA VAL A 89 9.39 5.45 -18.11
C VAL A 89 10.67 4.67 -18.39
N VAL A 90 10.57 3.80 -19.39
CA VAL A 90 11.71 3.40 -20.18
C VAL A 90 12.30 4.73 -20.59
N ASP A 91 13.41 5.08 -19.95
CA ASP A 91 14.24 6.14 -20.44
C ASP A 91 14.70 5.63 -21.81
N ASP A 92 14.02 6.09 -22.87
CA ASP A 92 14.31 5.78 -24.28
C ASP A 92 15.68 6.35 -24.71
N SER A 93 16.51 6.81 -23.77
CA SER A 93 17.88 7.28 -23.99
C SER A 93 18.93 6.16 -24.05
N ALA A 94 18.51 4.89 -24.11
CA ALA A 94 19.38 3.73 -24.31
C ALA A 94 19.09 2.99 -25.62
N PHE A 95 19.07 3.70 -26.75
CA PHE A 95 19.36 3.16 -28.08
C PHE A 95 20.15 4.18 -28.91
#